data_AF-A0A1X2BGQ1-F1
#
_entry.id   AF-A0A1X2BGQ1-F1
#
_cell.length_a   1.000
_cell.length_b   1.000
_cell.length_c   1.000
_cell.angle_alpha   90.00
_cell.angle_beta   90.00
_cell.angle_gamma   90.00
#
_symmetry.space_group_name_H-M   'P 1'
#
loop_
_entity.id
_entity.type
_entity.pdbx_description
1 polymer ?
#
loop_
_entity_poly.entity_id
_entity_poly.type
_entity_poly.pdbx_seq_one_letter_code
_entity_poly.pdbx_strand_id
1 'polypeptide(L)'
;MPDTPRLLFVHAHPDDESLSNGATIAHYTARGAQVHVVTCTLGEEGEVIGDRWAQLAVDHADQLGGYRVGELTAALHELGVSGPIYLGGAGRWRDSGMAGTERRGRRRFVDADEREAVGALVAIIRELRPHVVVTYDPNGGYGHPDHVHTHTVTTAAVARAGSRAGTNDHPGEPWTVPKFYWTVLAANAIVSGVRALEPEDLRPEWMLPSEEIAFAYPDEDIDAVVETDANAHAAKVAALTAHATQVVVGPTGRACALSNNLALPILAQEHYVLVAGSAGDRDERGWETDLLAGLGFADSGA
;
A
#
# COMPACT_ATOMS: atom_id res chain seq x y z
N MET A 1 7.60 28.74 -8.15
CA MET A 1 8.14 27.76 -7.20
C MET A 1 8.40 26.49 -7.98
N PRO A 2 9.48 25.75 -7.74
CA PRO A 2 9.61 24.42 -8.33
C PRO A 2 8.38 23.60 -7.95
N ASP A 3 7.82 22.85 -8.89
CA ASP A 3 6.65 22.02 -8.66
C ASP A 3 7.03 20.93 -7.64
N THR A 4 6.26 20.79 -6.56
CA THR A 4 6.55 19.77 -5.53
C THR A 4 6.11 18.40 -6.04
N PRO A 5 6.93 17.33 -5.92
CA PRO A 5 6.51 15.98 -6.28
C PRO A 5 5.25 15.55 -5.52
N ARG A 6 4.41 14.75 -6.16
CA ARG A 6 3.10 14.33 -5.65
C ARG A 6 2.90 12.87 -5.94
N LEU A 7 2.72 12.04 -4.92
CA LEU A 7 2.55 10.60 -5.06
C LEU A 7 1.26 10.16 -4.39
N LEU A 8 0.56 9.23 -5.03
CA LEU A 8 -0.68 8.64 -4.53
C LEU A 8 -0.53 7.12 -4.46
N PHE A 9 -0.66 6.57 -3.26
CA PHE A 9 -0.72 5.13 -3.01
C PHE A 9 -2.17 4.73 -2.75
N VAL A 10 -2.67 3.70 -3.42
CA VAL A 10 -4.06 3.24 -3.29
C VAL A 10 -4.05 1.79 -2.78
N HIS A 11 -4.59 1.61 -1.57
CA HIS A 11 -4.57 0.36 -0.82
C HIS A 11 -5.98 -0.08 -0.42
N ALA A 12 -6.14 -1.37 -0.13
CA ALA A 12 -7.40 -1.97 0.21
C ALA A 12 -7.78 -1.73 1.67
N HIS A 13 -6.84 -1.98 2.60
CA HIS A 13 -7.10 -2.01 4.03
C HIS A 13 -6.10 -1.17 4.86
N PRO A 14 -6.46 -0.83 6.11
CA PRO A 14 -5.54 -0.22 7.08
C PRO A 14 -4.38 -1.13 7.52
N ASP A 15 -3.19 -0.99 6.93
CA ASP A 15 -1.90 -1.70 7.22
C ASP A 15 -1.12 -1.97 5.93
N ASP A 16 -1.83 -2.20 4.83
CA ASP A 16 -1.29 -2.46 3.51
C ASP A 16 -0.26 -1.41 3.07
N GLU A 17 -0.50 -0.14 3.41
CA GLU A 17 0.38 0.97 3.05
C GLU A 17 1.73 0.85 3.74
N SER A 18 1.73 0.38 4.99
CA SER A 18 2.93 0.21 5.81
C SER A 18 3.66 -1.08 5.42
N LEU A 19 2.93 -2.18 5.19
CA LEU A 19 3.48 -3.47 4.77
C LEU A 19 4.17 -3.36 3.41
N SER A 20 3.47 -2.77 2.45
CA SER A 20 3.91 -2.72 1.05
C SER A 20 4.86 -1.57 0.75
N ASN A 21 4.56 -0.37 1.25
CA ASN A 21 5.17 0.87 0.78
C ASN A 21 5.66 1.80 1.89
N GLY A 22 5.69 1.34 3.15
CA GLY A 22 5.98 2.20 4.29
C GLY A 22 7.34 2.91 4.18
N ALA A 23 8.37 2.19 3.71
CA ALA A 23 9.70 2.79 3.58
C ALA A 23 9.72 3.82 2.45
N THR A 24 9.07 3.54 1.32
CA THR A 24 8.97 4.45 0.17
C THR A 24 8.18 5.71 0.52
N ILE A 25 7.05 5.57 1.23
CA ILE A 25 6.24 6.71 1.67
C ILE A 25 7.10 7.61 2.56
N ALA A 26 7.76 7.05 3.58
CA ALA A 26 8.64 7.81 4.48
C ALA A 26 9.83 8.45 3.74
N HIS A 27 10.40 7.75 2.76
CA HIS A 27 11.49 8.25 1.92
C HIS A 27 11.10 9.54 1.18
N TYR A 28 9.92 9.54 0.55
CA TYR A 28 9.44 10.69 -0.23
C TYR A 28 8.93 11.84 0.65
N THR A 29 8.21 11.56 1.75
CA THR A 29 7.75 12.61 2.67
C THR A 29 8.94 13.33 3.33
N ALA A 30 9.99 12.60 3.73
CA ALA A 30 11.21 13.18 4.28
C ALA A 30 11.96 14.08 3.29
N ARG A 31 11.76 13.88 1.98
CA ARG A 31 12.32 14.69 0.89
C ARG A 31 11.39 15.83 0.45
N GLY A 32 10.30 16.05 1.18
CA GLY A 32 9.37 17.16 0.92
C GLY A 32 8.36 16.89 -0.19
N ALA A 33 8.25 15.66 -0.70
CA ALA A 33 7.18 15.29 -1.60
C ALA A 33 5.82 15.26 -0.86
N GLN A 34 4.75 15.60 -1.57
CA GLN A 34 3.39 15.44 -1.06
C GLN A 34 2.92 14.02 -1.35
N VAL A 35 2.84 13.20 -0.30
CA VAL A 35 2.40 11.81 -0.41
C VAL A 35 1.01 11.67 0.19
N HIS A 36 0.11 11.02 -0.55
CA HIS A 36 -1.24 10.70 -0.13
C HIS A 36 -1.48 9.20 -0.19
N VAL A 37 -2.23 8.69 0.78
CA VAL A 37 -2.66 7.29 0.83
C VAL A 37 -4.19 7.26 0.81
N VAL A 38 -4.72 6.55 -0.19
CA VAL A 38 -6.14 6.20 -0.25
C VAL A 38 -6.31 4.77 0.24
N THR A 39 -7.25 4.57 1.16
CA THR A 39 -7.63 3.25 1.67
C THR A 39 -9.07 2.96 1.29
N CYS A 40 -9.32 1.85 0.59
CA CYS A 40 -10.64 1.55 0.01
C CYS A 40 -11.69 1.17 1.06
N THR A 41 -11.27 0.52 2.15
CA THR A 41 -12.16 -0.01 3.20
C THR A 41 -11.64 0.31 4.61
N LEU A 42 -12.41 -0.04 5.64
CA LEU A 42 -11.94 0.10 7.03
C LEU A 42 -11.29 -1.17 7.58
N GLY A 43 -11.28 -2.26 6.81
CA GLY A 43 -10.75 -3.55 7.29
C GLY A 43 -11.65 -4.20 8.34
N GLU A 44 -12.97 -4.11 8.14
CA GLU A 44 -13.98 -4.58 9.10
C GLU A 44 -13.98 -6.11 9.32
N GLU A 45 -13.50 -6.89 8.35
CA GLU A 45 -13.48 -8.35 8.40
C GLU A 45 -12.13 -8.90 8.94
N GLY A 46 -11.23 -8.01 9.40
CA GLY A 46 -9.94 -8.39 9.94
C GLY A 46 -10.01 -9.24 11.21
N GLU A 47 -9.00 -10.07 11.41
CA GLU A 47 -8.75 -10.73 12.69
C GLU A 47 -8.15 -9.73 13.69
N VAL A 48 -8.08 -10.10 14.97
CA VAL A 48 -7.49 -9.25 16.03
C VAL A 48 -6.44 -10.02 16.82
N ILE A 49 -5.21 -9.50 16.83
CA ILE A 49 -4.14 -10.02 17.67
C ILE A 49 -4.34 -9.57 19.13
N GLY A 50 -4.38 -10.53 20.05
CA GLY A 50 -4.47 -10.31 21.49
C GLY A 50 -5.90 -10.09 22.01
N ASP A 51 -6.07 -10.21 23.33
CA ASP A 51 -7.41 -10.32 23.94
C ASP A 51 -8.13 -8.98 24.11
N ARG A 52 -7.38 -7.88 24.25
CA ARG A 52 -7.92 -6.56 24.64
C ARG A 52 -9.02 -6.10 23.68
N TRP A 53 -8.83 -6.32 22.39
CA TRP A 53 -9.71 -5.83 21.33
C TRP A 53 -10.42 -6.95 20.58
N ALA A 54 -10.26 -8.22 20.99
CA ALA A 54 -10.82 -9.37 20.28
C ALA A 54 -12.33 -9.26 20.07
N GLN A 55 -13.07 -8.69 21.03
CA GLN A 55 -14.53 -8.50 20.92
C GLN A 55 -14.96 -7.45 19.89
N LEU A 56 -14.03 -6.73 19.25
CA LEU A 56 -14.35 -5.81 18.15
C LEU A 56 -14.53 -6.52 16.81
N ALA A 57 -14.05 -7.77 16.68
CA ALA A 57 -14.09 -8.54 15.43
C ALA A 57 -15.52 -8.77 14.92
N VAL A 58 -15.63 -9.17 13.64
CA VAL A 58 -16.90 -9.34 12.91
C VAL A 58 -17.85 -10.35 13.56
N ASP A 59 -17.33 -11.39 14.23
CA ASP A 59 -18.13 -12.40 14.94
C ASP A 59 -18.65 -11.93 16.31
N HIS A 60 -18.32 -10.71 16.72
CA HIS A 60 -18.63 -10.14 18.02
C HIS A 60 -19.34 -8.80 17.89
N ALA A 61 -18.67 -7.69 18.20
CA ALA A 61 -19.29 -6.37 18.12
C ALA A 61 -19.37 -5.82 16.69
N ASP A 62 -18.58 -6.35 15.74
CA ASP A 62 -18.45 -5.81 14.37
C ASP A 62 -18.15 -4.30 14.39
N GLN A 63 -17.11 -3.93 15.14
CA GLN A 63 -16.65 -2.54 15.33
C GLN A 63 -15.17 -2.34 15.02
N LEU A 64 -14.48 -3.38 14.54
CA LEU A 64 -13.04 -3.34 14.29
C LEU A 64 -12.63 -2.25 13.30
N GLY A 65 -13.36 -2.06 12.20
CA GLY A 65 -12.98 -1.06 11.21
C GLY A 65 -12.96 0.37 11.74
N GLY A 66 -13.92 0.73 12.61
CA GLY A 66 -13.91 2.04 13.27
C GLY A 66 -12.70 2.23 14.20
N TYR A 67 -12.24 1.16 14.84
CA TYR A 67 -11.03 1.18 15.67
C TYR A 67 -9.76 1.32 14.80
N ARG A 68 -9.68 0.59 13.68
CA ARG A 68 -8.55 0.63 12.73
C ARG A 68 -8.35 1.99 12.05
N VAL A 69 -9.35 2.89 12.09
CA VAL A 69 -9.14 4.30 11.69
C VAL A 69 -8.06 4.97 12.54
N GLY A 70 -8.05 4.70 13.85
CA GLY A 70 -7.04 5.24 14.76
C GLY A 70 -5.65 4.66 14.49
N GLU A 71 -5.57 3.36 14.21
CA GLU A 71 -4.31 2.68 13.87
C GLU A 71 -3.72 3.22 12.56
N LEU A 72 -4.53 3.32 11.50
CA LEU A 72 -4.09 3.92 10.23
C LEU A 72 -3.64 5.37 10.40
N THR A 73 -4.39 6.17 11.16
CA THR A 73 -4.03 7.58 11.39
C THR A 73 -2.66 7.69 12.07
N ALA A 74 -2.40 6.85 13.08
CA ALA A 74 -1.10 6.82 13.75
C ALA A 74 0.02 6.33 12.82
N ALA A 75 -0.23 5.25 12.06
CA ALA A 75 0.74 4.72 11.11
C ALA A 75 1.13 5.75 10.04
N LEU A 76 0.15 6.40 9.42
CA LEU A 76 0.39 7.45 8.43
C LEU A 76 1.19 8.62 9.01
N HIS A 77 0.96 9.00 10.26
CA HIS A 77 1.74 10.05 10.92
C HIS A 77 3.22 9.65 11.08
N GLU A 78 3.52 8.40 11.45
CA GLU A 78 4.90 7.89 11.49
C GLU A 78 5.57 7.92 10.11
N LEU A 79 4.80 7.74 9.04
CA LEU A 79 5.26 7.83 7.65
C LEU A 79 5.32 9.27 7.09
N GLY A 80 4.98 10.28 7.89
CA GLY A 80 4.98 11.69 7.48
C GLY A 80 3.77 12.11 6.63
N VAL A 81 2.69 11.32 6.63
CA VAL A 81 1.43 11.60 5.94
C VAL A 81 0.40 12.15 6.93
N SER A 82 -0.27 13.25 6.57
CA SER A 82 -1.13 14.00 7.50
C SER A 82 -2.40 13.26 7.98
N GLY A 83 -2.85 12.24 7.25
CA GLY A 83 -4.04 11.46 7.62
C GLY A 83 -4.60 10.63 6.47
N PRO A 84 -5.56 9.74 6.77
CA PRO A 84 -6.10 8.81 5.79
C PRO A 84 -7.13 9.47 4.86
N ILE A 85 -7.16 9.01 3.60
CA ILE A 85 -8.24 9.30 2.65
C ILE A 85 -8.99 8.00 2.40
N TYR A 86 -10.20 7.87 2.92
CA TYR A 86 -11.03 6.70 2.63
C TYR A 86 -11.77 6.88 1.31
N LEU A 87 -11.69 5.90 0.41
CA LEU A 87 -12.32 5.98 -0.91
C LEU A 87 -13.84 6.19 -0.78
N GLY A 88 -14.34 7.30 -1.31
CA GLY A 88 -15.76 7.66 -1.22
C GLY A 88 -16.28 8.00 0.18
N GLY A 89 -15.38 8.14 1.18
CA GLY A 89 -15.67 8.43 2.58
C GLY A 89 -15.49 7.23 3.51
N ALA A 90 -15.14 7.47 4.77
CA ALA A 90 -14.93 6.40 5.76
C ALA A 90 -16.19 5.52 5.91
N GLY A 91 -16.04 4.20 5.75
CA GLY A 91 -17.14 3.24 5.79
C GLY A 91 -18.05 3.24 4.55
N ARG A 92 -17.63 3.84 3.43
CA ARG A 92 -18.39 3.84 2.18
C ARG A 92 -18.55 2.43 1.61
N TRP A 93 -17.46 1.68 1.59
CA TRP A 93 -17.41 0.29 1.20
C TRP A 93 -16.74 -0.52 2.29
N ARG A 94 -17.36 -1.65 2.60
CA ARG A 94 -16.89 -2.57 3.64
C ARG A 94 -15.83 -3.49 3.05
N ASP A 95 -14.86 -3.85 3.87
CA ASP A 95 -13.99 -5.01 3.65
C ASP A 95 -14.81 -6.24 3.20
N SER A 96 -14.35 -6.89 2.15
CA SER A 96 -15.05 -8.00 1.51
C SER A 96 -14.70 -9.35 2.12
N GLY A 97 -13.70 -9.40 3.02
CA GLY A 97 -13.15 -10.59 3.63
C GLY A 97 -12.31 -11.43 2.67
N MET A 98 -11.60 -12.41 3.25
CA MET A 98 -10.75 -13.35 2.51
C MET A 98 -11.52 -14.22 1.51
N ALA A 99 -10.85 -14.66 0.45
CA ALA A 99 -11.46 -15.58 -0.50
C ALA A 99 -11.93 -16.88 0.20
N GLY A 100 -13.19 -17.27 -0.03
CA GLY A 100 -13.77 -18.49 0.54
C GLY A 100 -14.40 -18.32 1.93
N THR A 101 -14.31 -17.14 2.56
CA THR A 101 -15.05 -16.86 3.81
C THR A 101 -16.52 -16.58 3.53
N GLU A 102 -17.34 -16.68 4.58
CA GLU A 102 -18.76 -16.36 4.50
C GLU A 102 -18.95 -14.89 4.09
N ARG A 103 -19.82 -14.65 3.12
CA ARG A 103 -20.14 -13.29 2.69
C ARG A 103 -20.91 -12.58 3.80
N ARG A 104 -20.27 -11.58 4.41
CA ARG A 104 -20.82 -10.80 5.52
C ARG A 104 -20.95 -9.33 5.14
N GLY A 105 -21.87 -8.66 5.82
CA GLY A 105 -22.11 -7.23 5.65
C GLY A 105 -22.88 -6.84 4.38
N ARG A 106 -23.31 -5.58 4.38
CA ARG A 106 -23.88 -4.89 3.21
C ARG A 106 -22.81 -3.97 2.65
N ARG A 107 -22.79 -3.75 1.33
CA ARG A 107 -21.88 -2.79 0.65
C ARG A 107 -20.40 -3.19 0.67
N ARG A 108 -20.11 -4.48 0.49
CA ARG A 108 -18.76 -4.99 0.27
C ARG A 108 -18.10 -4.27 -0.91
N PHE A 109 -16.82 -4.00 -0.82
CA PHE A 109 -16.09 -3.25 -1.84
C PHE A 109 -16.07 -3.98 -3.18
N VAL A 110 -15.87 -5.30 -3.20
CA VAL A 110 -15.93 -6.10 -4.44
C VAL A 110 -17.30 -6.09 -5.13
N ASP A 111 -18.36 -5.74 -4.40
CA ASP A 111 -19.74 -5.66 -4.91
C ASP A 111 -20.15 -4.20 -5.22
N ALA A 112 -19.23 -3.24 -5.15
CA ALA A 112 -19.47 -1.84 -5.45
C ALA A 112 -19.88 -1.63 -6.91
N ASP A 113 -20.75 -0.64 -7.17
CA ASP A 113 -20.94 -0.15 -8.53
C ASP A 113 -19.61 0.45 -9.02
N GLU A 114 -19.06 -0.11 -10.11
CA GLU A 114 -17.79 0.32 -10.69
C GLU A 114 -17.78 1.82 -10.97
N ARG A 115 -18.91 2.39 -11.43
CA ARG A 115 -19.01 3.82 -11.74
C ARG A 115 -18.82 4.68 -10.49
N GLU A 116 -19.33 4.24 -9.35
CA GLU A 116 -19.17 4.95 -8.08
C GLU A 116 -17.74 4.84 -7.55
N ALA A 117 -17.17 3.63 -7.51
CA ALA A 117 -15.82 3.40 -6.99
C ALA A 117 -14.76 4.09 -7.86
N VAL A 118 -14.85 3.92 -9.17
CA VAL A 118 -13.93 4.57 -10.12
C VAL A 118 -14.16 6.09 -10.12
N GLY A 119 -15.40 6.56 -10.08
CA GLY A 119 -15.68 7.99 -10.03
C GLY A 119 -15.13 8.68 -8.78
N ALA A 120 -15.20 8.02 -7.63
CA ALA A 120 -14.60 8.52 -6.39
C ALA A 120 -13.08 8.65 -6.52
N LEU A 121 -12.40 7.66 -7.10
CA LEU A 121 -10.95 7.71 -7.26
C LEU A 121 -10.51 8.71 -8.36
N VAL A 122 -11.28 8.84 -9.44
CA VAL A 122 -11.05 9.88 -10.47
C VAL A 122 -11.10 11.27 -9.86
N ALA A 123 -12.07 11.54 -8.98
CA ALA A 123 -12.16 12.83 -8.30
C ALA A 123 -10.90 13.12 -7.47
N ILE A 124 -10.42 12.13 -6.70
CA ILE A 124 -9.18 12.24 -5.90
C ILE A 124 -7.96 12.48 -6.81
N ILE A 125 -7.81 11.71 -7.90
CA ILE A 125 -6.68 11.87 -8.83
C ILE A 125 -6.68 13.27 -9.45
N ARG A 126 -7.85 13.81 -9.84
CA ARG A 126 -7.94 15.16 -10.42
C ARG A 126 -7.72 16.28 -9.42
N GLU A 127 -8.10 16.07 -8.16
CA GLU A 127 -7.84 16.99 -7.07
C GLU A 127 -6.35 17.05 -6.73
N LEU A 128 -5.74 15.89 -6.46
CA LEU A 128 -4.37 15.78 -6.00
C LEU A 128 -3.34 15.91 -7.14
N ARG A 129 -3.74 15.62 -8.38
CA ARG A 129 -2.88 15.63 -9.57
C ARG A 129 -1.54 14.90 -9.36
N PRO A 130 -1.57 13.62 -8.93
CA PRO A 130 -0.35 12.89 -8.60
C PRO A 130 0.53 12.70 -9.83
N HIS A 131 1.84 12.90 -9.64
CA HIS A 131 2.86 12.58 -10.64
C HIS A 131 3.07 11.06 -10.76
N VAL A 132 2.92 10.35 -9.64
CA VAL A 132 3.03 8.89 -9.53
C VAL A 132 1.79 8.33 -8.84
N VAL A 133 1.20 7.29 -9.41
CA VAL A 133 0.20 6.44 -8.75
C VAL A 133 0.78 5.05 -8.54
N VAL A 134 0.52 4.45 -7.37
CA VAL A 134 0.92 3.09 -7.01
C VAL A 134 -0.29 2.32 -6.49
N THR A 135 -0.45 1.07 -6.91
CA THR A 135 -1.47 0.11 -6.42
C THR A 135 -0.94 -1.32 -6.60
N TYR A 136 -1.72 -2.33 -6.24
CA TYR A 136 -1.38 -3.74 -6.48
C TYR A 136 -1.29 -4.12 -7.97
N ASP A 137 -0.62 -5.24 -8.24
CA ASP A 137 -0.67 -5.95 -9.52
C ASP A 137 -2.08 -6.54 -9.82
N PRO A 138 -2.32 -7.11 -11.03
CA PRO A 138 -3.62 -7.69 -11.39
C PRO A 138 -4.11 -8.83 -10.50
N ASN A 139 -3.20 -9.51 -9.81
CA ASN A 139 -3.51 -10.59 -8.88
C ASN A 139 -3.76 -10.07 -7.45
N GLY A 140 -3.58 -8.77 -7.19
CA GLY A 140 -3.70 -8.21 -5.86
C GLY A 140 -2.59 -8.68 -4.90
N GLY A 141 -1.40 -9.03 -5.43
CA GLY A 141 -0.35 -9.68 -4.66
C GLY A 141 -0.76 -11.09 -4.23
N TYR A 142 -1.11 -11.28 -2.95
CA TYR A 142 -1.44 -12.61 -2.42
C TYR A 142 -2.86 -13.11 -2.77
N GLY A 143 -3.62 -12.37 -3.58
CA GLY A 143 -4.93 -12.81 -4.07
C GLY A 143 -6.12 -12.38 -3.21
N HIS A 144 -5.96 -11.41 -2.30
CA HIS A 144 -7.11 -10.87 -1.55
C HIS A 144 -8.14 -10.27 -2.52
N PRO A 145 -9.45 -10.58 -2.38
CA PRO A 145 -10.49 -10.04 -3.27
C PRO A 145 -10.48 -8.51 -3.38
N ASP A 146 -10.34 -7.80 -2.26
CA ASP A 146 -10.24 -6.33 -2.26
C ASP A 146 -8.94 -5.78 -2.86
N HIS A 147 -7.83 -6.52 -2.84
CA HIS A 147 -6.59 -6.07 -3.50
C HIS A 147 -6.74 -6.12 -5.02
N VAL A 148 -7.31 -7.21 -5.53
CA VAL A 148 -7.67 -7.37 -6.95
C VAL A 148 -8.67 -6.29 -7.38
N HIS A 149 -9.66 -6.00 -6.54
CA HIS A 149 -10.64 -4.95 -6.85
C HIS A 149 -10.03 -3.56 -6.77
N THR A 150 -9.13 -3.29 -5.82
CA THR A 150 -8.36 -2.04 -5.75
C THR A 150 -7.51 -1.83 -7.00
N HIS A 151 -6.81 -2.88 -7.47
CA HIS A 151 -6.12 -2.84 -8.76
C HIS A 151 -7.05 -2.46 -9.91
N THR A 152 -8.21 -3.12 -10.00
CA THR A 152 -9.21 -2.91 -11.06
C THR A 152 -9.73 -1.47 -11.07
N VAL A 153 -10.14 -0.98 -9.90
CA VAL A 153 -10.67 0.39 -9.70
C VAL A 153 -9.59 1.42 -10.00
N THR A 154 -8.36 1.24 -9.50
CA THR A 154 -7.25 2.18 -9.72
C THR A 154 -6.86 2.25 -11.18
N THR A 155 -6.70 1.11 -11.86
CA THR A 155 -6.36 1.07 -13.29
C THR A 155 -7.41 1.81 -14.13
N ALA A 156 -8.70 1.58 -13.87
CA ALA A 156 -9.77 2.26 -14.56
C ALA A 156 -9.81 3.78 -14.23
N ALA A 157 -9.55 4.16 -12.98
CA ALA A 157 -9.52 5.56 -12.56
C ALA A 157 -8.34 6.34 -13.17
N VAL A 158 -7.14 5.75 -13.22
CA VAL A 158 -5.97 6.35 -13.89
C VAL A 158 -6.26 6.61 -15.37
N ALA A 159 -6.86 5.64 -16.07
CA ALA A 159 -7.23 5.81 -17.48
C ALA A 159 -8.30 6.90 -17.70
N ARG A 160 -9.30 6.99 -16.81
CA ARG A 160 -10.41 7.95 -16.90
C ARG A 160 -10.05 9.36 -16.43
N ALA A 161 -9.08 9.50 -15.52
CA ALA A 161 -8.70 10.79 -14.95
C ALA A 161 -8.21 11.80 -16.01
N GLY A 162 -7.46 11.34 -17.02
CA GLY A 162 -6.95 12.18 -18.12
C GLY A 162 -7.96 12.41 -19.26
N SER A 163 -9.09 11.70 -19.27
CA SER A 163 -10.08 11.81 -20.33
C SER A 163 -10.95 13.06 -20.20
N ARG A 164 -11.09 13.81 -21.31
CA ARG A 164 -12.12 14.85 -21.48
C ARG A 164 -13.50 14.29 -21.87
N ALA A 165 -13.54 13.06 -22.38
CA ALA A 165 -14.80 12.38 -22.65
C ALA A 165 -15.38 11.83 -21.35
N GLY A 166 -16.68 12.04 -21.10
CA GLY A 166 -17.35 11.59 -19.87
C GLY A 166 -17.19 12.53 -18.68
N THR A 167 -16.80 13.80 -18.87
CA THR A 167 -16.72 14.80 -17.78
C THR A 167 -18.05 15.06 -17.06
N ASN A 168 -19.18 14.68 -17.67
CA ASN A 168 -20.47 14.68 -16.99
C ASN A 168 -20.57 13.58 -15.91
N ASP A 169 -19.87 12.46 -16.08
CA ASP A 169 -19.87 11.34 -15.13
C ASP A 169 -18.83 11.57 -14.02
N HIS A 170 -17.77 12.33 -14.33
CA HIS A 170 -16.69 12.66 -13.40
C HIS A 170 -16.33 14.16 -13.53
N PRO A 171 -16.76 15.04 -12.61
CA PRO A 171 -16.43 16.47 -12.66
C PRO A 171 -14.95 16.74 -12.35
N GLY A 172 -14.50 17.99 -12.59
CA GLY A 172 -13.12 18.44 -12.34
C GLY A 172 -12.23 18.47 -13.59
N GLU A 173 -11.14 19.24 -13.54
CA GLU A 173 -10.17 19.34 -14.64
C GLU A 173 -9.46 18.00 -14.85
N PRO A 174 -9.38 17.47 -16.09
CA PRO A 174 -8.68 16.23 -16.37
C PRO A 174 -7.19 16.27 -16.00
N TRP A 175 -6.69 15.16 -15.49
CA TRP A 175 -5.29 14.97 -15.14
C TRP A 175 -4.79 13.63 -15.66
N THR A 176 -3.84 13.66 -16.59
CA THR A 176 -3.13 12.46 -17.03
C THR A 176 -2.00 12.17 -16.06
N VAL A 177 -2.08 11.04 -15.36
CA VAL A 177 -1.03 10.59 -14.45
C VAL A 177 0.26 10.31 -15.25
N PRO A 178 1.39 10.95 -14.94
CA PRO A 178 2.65 10.74 -15.66
C PRO A 178 3.21 9.32 -15.56
N LYS A 179 3.22 8.71 -14.36
CA LYS A 179 3.73 7.35 -14.15
C LYS A 179 2.80 6.55 -13.23
N PHE A 180 2.53 5.31 -13.61
CA PHE A 180 1.67 4.38 -12.87
C PHE A 180 2.42 3.07 -12.65
N TYR A 181 2.52 2.65 -11.39
CA TYR A 181 3.26 1.47 -10.98
C TYR A 181 2.38 0.46 -10.23
N TRP A 182 2.76 -0.80 -10.33
CA TRP A 182 2.36 -1.82 -9.38
C TRP A 182 3.41 -1.97 -8.28
N THR A 183 2.99 -2.03 -7.02
CA THR A 183 3.86 -2.49 -5.92
C THR A 183 3.90 -4.02 -5.95
N VAL A 184 5.10 -4.60 -5.88
CA VAL A 184 5.31 -6.05 -6.00
C VAL A 184 6.32 -6.56 -4.97
N LEU A 185 6.23 -7.84 -4.64
CA LEU A 185 7.18 -8.52 -3.77
C LEU A 185 8.31 -9.12 -4.60
N ALA A 186 9.56 -8.69 -4.41
CA ALA A 186 10.70 -9.27 -5.11
C ALA A 186 11.17 -10.59 -4.46
N ALA A 187 11.23 -11.66 -5.24
CA ALA A 187 11.57 -13.01 -4.76
C ALA A 187 12.97 -13.08 -4.13
N ASN A 188 13.97 -12.47 -4.76
CA ASN A 188 15.33 -12.50 -4.24
C ASN A 188 15.49 -11.64 -2.97
N ALA A 189 14.81 -10.49 -2.91
CA ALA A 189 14.86 -9.61 -1.75
C ALA A 189 14.20 -10.25 -0.52
N ILE A 190 13.02 -10.88 -0.69
CA ILE A 190 12.32 -11.53 0.42
C ILE A 190 13.09 -12.76 0.93
N VAL A 191 13.62 -13.60 0.04
CA VAL A 191 14.44 -14.77 0.41
C VAL A 191 15.71 -14.34 1.13
N SER A 192 16.42 -13.34 0.61
CA SER A 192 17.63 -12.80 1.25
C SER A 192 17.32 -12.18 2.61
N GLY A 193 16.19 -11.46 2.71
CA GLY A 193 15.69 -10.89 3.96
C GLY A 193 15.43 -11.94 5.03
N VAL A 194 14.70 -13.00 4.67
CA VAL A 194 14.40 -14.14 5.56
C VAL A 194 15.70 -14.82 6.03
N ARG A 195 16.65 -15.05 5.11
CA ARG A 195 17.95 -15.67 5.43
C ARG A 195 18.84 -14.81 6.32
N ALA A 196 18.61 -13.50 6.38
CA ALA A 196 19.35 -12.55 7.20
C ALA A 196 18.70 -12.28 8.56
N LEU A 197 17.60 -12.96 8.90
CA LEU A 197 16.99 -12.89 10.22
C LEU A 197 17.71 -13.83 11.19
N GLU A 198 17.97 -13.33 12.39
CA GLU A 198 18.57 -14.07 13.49
C GLU A 198 17.49 -14.45 14.52
N PRO A 199 17.72 -15.45 15.40
CA PRO A 199 16.75 -15.86 16.41
C PRO A 199 16.28 -14.73 17.34
N GLU A 200 17.10 -13.71 17.56
CA GLU A 200 16.76 -12.52 18.37
C GLU A 200 15.77 -11.57 17.69
N ASP A 201 15.62 -11.65 16.36
CA ASP A 201 14.66 -10.87 15.59
C ASP A 201 13.23 -11.41 15.72
N LEU A 202 13.08 -12.66 16.18
CA LEU A 202 11.85 -13.43 16.11
C LEU A 202 11.22 -13.64 17.49
N ARG A 203 9.90 -13.76 17.52
CA ARG A 203 9.18 -14.26 18.70
C ARG A 203 9.15 -15.80 18.69
N PRO A 204 9.13 -16.46 19.87
CA PRO A 204 9.19 -17.93 19.95
C PRO A 204 8.08 -18.67 19.19
N GLU A 205 6.90 -18.06 19.05
CA GLU A 205 5.73 -18.61 18.37
C GLU A 205 5.75 -18.42 16.84
N TRP A 206 6.71 -17.65 16.31
CA TRP A 206 6.76 -17.36 14.89
C TRP A 206 7.42 -18.46 14.08
N MET A 207 6.92 -18.64 12.86
CA MET A 207 7.48 -19.55 11.87
C MET A 207 8.01 -18.76 10.69
N LEU A 208 9.15 -19.17 10.14
CA LEU A 208 9.64 -18.61 8.89
C LEU A 208 8.82 -19.17 7.72
N PRO A 209 8.53 -18.36 6.68
CA PRO A 209 7.82 -18.81 5.50
C PRO A 209 8.68 -19.79 4.69
N SER A 210 8.04 -20.53 3.78
CA SER A 210 8.75 -21.27 2.74
C SER A 210 9.54 -20.31 1.84
N GLU A 211 10.66 -20.79 1.27
CA GLU A 211 11.43 -20.00 0.30
C GLU A 211 10.65 -19.72 -0.99
N GLU A 212 9.65 -20.55 -1.32
CA GLU A 212 8.74 -20.33 -2.45
C GLU A 212 7.54 -19.47 -2.01
N ILE A 213 7.44 -18.28 -2.58
CA ILE A 213 6.29 -17.37 -2.43
C ILE A 213 5.66 -17.20 -3.82
N ALA A 214 4.50 -17.82 -4.03
CA ALA A 214 3.90 -17.99 -5.35
C ALA A 214 3.55 -16.68 -6.09
N PHE A 215 3.44 -15.57 -5.38
CA PHE A 215 3.11 -14.25 -5.93
C PHE A 215 4.31 -13.29 -5.95
N ALA A 216 5.53 -13.78 -5.65
CA ALA A 216 6.74 -12.97 -5.75
C ALA A 216 7.24 -12.88 -7.20
N TYR A 217 7.76 -11.72 -7.57
CA TYR A 217 8.29 -11.41 -8.89
C TYR A 217 9.79 -11.76 -8.96
N PRO A 218 10.25 -12.36 -10.08
CA PRO A 218 11.67 -12.50 -10.35
C PRO A 218 12.28 -11.13 -10.73
N ASP A 219 13.59 -10.99 -10.56
CA ASP A 219 14.29 -9.70 -10.75
C ASP A 219 14.16 -9.15 -12.18
N GLU A 220 14.08 -10.03 -13.19
CA GLU A 220 13.89 -9.65 -14.60
C GLU A 220 12.53 -9.01 -14.90
N ASP A 221 11.53 -9.20 -14.04
CA ASP A 221 10.19 -8.64 -14.18
C ASP A 221 9.98 -7.37 -13.34
N ILE A 222 11.01 -6.91 -12.61
CA ILE A 222 10.98 -5.68 -11.83
C ILE A 222 11.48 -4.51 -12.68
N ASP A 223 10.80 -3.37 -12.58
CA ASP A 223 11.16 -2.15 -13.32
C ASP A 223 11.79 -1.07 -12.46
N ALA A 224 11.50 -1.05 -11.17
CA ALA A 224 12.00 -0.03 -10.26
C ALA A 224 12.14 -0.56 -8.84
N VAL A 225 13.06 0.05 -8.10
CA VAL A 225 13.26 -0.16 -6.68
C VAL A 225 13.41 1.19 -5.98
N VAL A 226 12.86 1.32 -4.78
CA VAL A 226 13.18 2.43 -3.89
C VAL A 226 14.01 1.87 -2.74
N GLU A 227 15.30 2.15 -2.77
CA GLU A 227 16.26 1.74 -1.74
C GLU A 227 16.37 2.87 -0.71
N THR A 228 15.88 2.63 0.51
CA THR A 228 15.71 3.68 1.51
C THR A 228 16.78 3.67 2.59
N ASP A 229 16.95 4.82 3.27
CA ASP A 229 17.86 4.95 4.39
C ASP A 229 17.27 4.39 5.70
N ALA A 230 18.11 4.34 6.75
CA ALA A 230 17.72 3.82 8.04
C ALA A 230 16.58 4.60 8.72
N ASN A 231 16.38 5.88 8.41
CA ASN A 231 15.30 6.67 9.00
C ASN A 231 13.96 6.29 8.37
N ALA A 232 13.91 6.14 7.05
CA ALA A 232 12.73 5.65 6.34
C ALA A 232 12.37 4.21 6.75
N HIS A 233 13.37 3.35 6.95
CA HIS A 233 13.17 2.01 7.50
C HIS A 233 12.58 2.07 8.93
N ALA A 234 13.13 2.90 9.81
CA ALA A 234 12.61 3.06 11.17
C ALA A 234 11.17 3.60 11.18
N ALA A 235 10.82 4.52 10.27
CA ALA A 235 9.45 5.00 10.10
C ALA A 235 8.49 3.87 9.68
N LYS A 236 8.91 2.98 8.75
CA LYS A 236 8.15 1.77 8.40
C LYS A 236 7.92 0.88 9.62
N VAL A 237 8.95 0.65 10.44
CA VAL A 237 8.83 -0.14 11.68
C VAL A 237 7.83 0.48 12.67
N ALA A 238 7.89 1.81 12.85
CA ALA A 238 6.96 2.52 13.72
C ALA A 238 5.51 2.46 13.21
N ALA A 239 5.31 2.61 11.90
CA ALA A 239 4.00 2.52 11.27
C ALA A 239 3.40 1.11 11.37
N LEU A 240 4.20 0.07 11.15
CA LEU A 240 3.78 -1.32 11.38
C LEU A 240 3.40 -1.56 12.86
N THR A 241 4.13 -0.95 13.80
CA THR A 241 3.82 -1.05 15.23
C THR A 241 2.48 -0.38 15.59
N ALA A 242 2.09 0.67 14.87
CA ALA A 242 0.82 1.37 15.09
C ALA A 242 -0.41 0.54 14.72
N HIS A 243 -0.26 -0.44 13.82
CA HIS A 243 -1.29 -1.42 13.45
C HIS A 243 -1.33 -2.60 14.43
N ALA A 244 -1.43 -2.31 15.72
CA ALA A 244 -1.24 -3.28 16.80
C ALA A 244 -2.25 -4.44 16.80
N THR A 245 -3.44 -4.26 16.21
CA THR A 245 -4.41 -5.37 16.05
C THR A 245 -4.06 -6.33 14.91
N GLN A 246 -3.24 -5.90 13.94
CA GLN A 246 -2.95 -6.64 12.70
C GLN A 246 -1.50 -7.13 12.62
N VAL A 247 -0.57 -6.36 13.14
CA VAL A 247 0.87 -6.58 12.99
C VAL A 247 1.55 -6.58 14.36
N VAL A 248 2.43 -7.56 14.57
CA VAL A 248 3.37 -7.58 15.68
C VAL A 248 4.78 -7.43 15.13
N VAL A 249 5.50 -6.41 15.59
CA VAL A 249 6.92 -6.21 15.27
C VAL A 249 7.79 -6.98 16.27
N GLY A 250 8.86 -7.60 15.75
CA GLY A 250 9.80 -8.41 16.51
C GLY A 250 10.72 -7.55 17.39
N PRO A 251 11.45 -8.16 18.35
CA PRO A 251 12.17 -7.43 19.39
C PRO A 251 13.18 -6.40 18.88
N THR A 252 13.78 -6.65 17.72
CA THR A 252 14.82 -5.81 17.10
C THR A 252 14.29 -4.86 16.02
N GLY A 253 13.00 -4.94 15.67
CA GLY A 253 12.43 -4.19 14.54
C GLY A 253 12.84 -4.71 13.15
N ARG A 254 13.45 -5.90 13.06
CA ARG A 254 13.92 -6.51 11.81
C ARG A 254 12.88 -7.40 11.14
N ALA A 255 11.91 -7.91 11.89
CA ALA A 255 10.84 -8.77 11.42
C ALA A 255 9.49 -8.34 11.98
N CYS A 256 8.41 -8.74 11.32
CA CYS A 256 7.05 -8.67 11.84
C CYS A 256 6.27 -9.94 11.49
N ALA A 257 5.15 -10.18 12.16
CA ALA A 257 4.19 -11.20 11.78
C ALA A 257 2.75 -10.69 11.89
N LEU A 258 1.87 -11.32 11.12
CA LEU A 258 0.42 -11.14 11.20
C LEU A 258 -0.19 -12.19 12.16
N SER A 259 -1.53 -12.30 12.20
CA SER A 259 -2.22 -13.27 13.06
C SER A 259 -1.86 -14.75 12.79
N ASN A 260 -1.37 -15.04 11.58
CA ASN A 260 -0.91 -16.37 11.18
C ASN A 260 0.47 -16.77 11.76
N ASN A 261 1.14 -15.89 12.51
CA ASN A 261 2.48 -16.10 13.07
C ASN A 261 3.58 -16.41 12.03
N LEU A 262 3.38 -16.03 10.77
CA LEU A 262 4.44 -16.11 9.76
C LEU A 262 5.31 -14.86 9.83
N ALA A 263 6.58 -15.05 10.17
CA ALA A 263 7.56 -13.97 10.26
C ALA A 263 8.02 -13.51 8.87
N LEU A 264 7.89 -12.21 8.61
CA LEU A 264 8.36 -11.54 7.41
C LEU A 264 9.44 -10.53 7.79
N PRO A 265 10.53 -10.40 7.02
CA PRO A 265 11.52 -9.36 7.24
C PRO A 265 10.93 -7.98 6.91
N ILE A 266 11.26 -6.98 7.72
CA ILE A 266 10.94 -5.58 7.44
C ILE A 266 12.08 -5.02 6.59
N LEU A 267 11.88 -4.94 5.28
CA LEU A 267 12.90 -4.51 4.32
C LEU A 267 12.88 -3.00 4.08
N ALA A 268 14.06 -2.43 3.80
CA ALA A 268 14.26 -1.05 3.38
C ALA A 268 14.20 -0.84 1.85
N GLN A 269 14.07 -1.94 1.09
CA GLN A 269 13.95 -1.93 -0.36
C GLN A 269 12.54 -2.38 -0.75
N GLU A 270 11.84 -1.57 -1.53
CA GLU A 270 10.48 -1.85 -2.02
C GLU A 270 10.50 -1.78 -3.55
N HIS A 271 9.78 -2.69 -4.21
CA HIS A 271 9.96 -2.99 -5.64
C HIS A 271 8.67 -2.76 -6.42
N TYR A 272 8.83 -2.39 -7.69
CA TYR A 272 7.73 -1.90 -8.51
C TYR A 272 7.85 -2.33 -9.97
N VAL A 273 6.70 -2.44 -10.63
CA VAL A 273 6.57 -2.67 -12.08
C VAL A 273 5.93 -1.45 -12.72
N LEU A 274 6.52 -0.91 -13.78
CA LEU A 274 6.01 0.28 -14.48
C LEU A 274 4.96 -0.15 -15.51
N VAL A 275 3.72 0.30 -15.35
CA VAL A 275 2.60 -0.19 -16.19
C VAL A 275 1.98 0.87 -17.09
N ALA A 276 2.20 2.15 -16.79
CA ALA A 276 1.93 3.23 -17.73
C ALA A 276 2.86 4.42 -17.46
N GLY A 277 3.23 5.14 -18.52
CA GLY A 277 4.21 6.23 -18.48
C GLY A 277 5.49 5.86 -19.21
N SER A 278 6.53 6.66 -19.02
CA SER A 278 7.87 6.38 -19.55
C SER A 278 8.85 6.30 -18.39
N ALA A 279 9.68 5.25 -18.42
CA ALA A 279 10.76 5.11 -17.45
C ALA A 279 11.79 6.23 -17.63
N GLY A 280 12.43 6.64 -16.53
CA GLY A 280 13.64 7.44 -16.52
C GLY A 280 14.90 6.59 -16.64
N ASP A 281 15.99 7.08 -16.04
CA ASP A 281 17.26 6.38 -16.02
C ASP A 281 17.17 5.08 -15.21
N ARG A 282 17.84 4.04 -15.72
CA ARG A 282 17.90 2.70 -15.13
C ARG A 282 19.33 2.34 -14.78
N ASP A 283 19.50 1.60 -13.70
CA ASP A 283 20.80 1.12 -13.23
C ASP A 283 21.25 -0.16 -13.96
N GLU A 284 22.32 -0.80 -13.46
CA GLU A 284 22.89 -2.03 -14.03
C GLU A 284 21.94 -3.24 -13.96
N ARG A 285 20.95 -3.23 -13.06
CA ARG A 285 19.89 -4.25 -12.95
C ARG A 285 18.81 -4.03 -14.01
N GLY A 286 18.80 -2.85 -14.65
CA GLY A 286 17.73 -2.41 -15.53
C GLY A 286 16.57 -1.79 -14.75
N TRP A 287 16.78 -1.34 -13.50
CA TRP A 287 15.72 -0.79 -12.66
C TRP A 287 15.85 0.72 -12.50
N GLU A 288 14.73 1.45 -12.48
CA GLU A 288 14.72 2.82 -11.98
C GLU A 288 14.95 2.79 -10.46
N THR A 289 15.74 3.72 -9.94
CA THR A 289 16.00 3.84 -8.49
C THR A 289 15.21 4.96 -7.82
N ASP A 290 14.31 5.60 -8.58
CA ASP A 290 13.37 6.63 -8.13
C ASP A 290 12.10 6.54 -8.99
N LEU A 291 10.93 6.42 -8.36
CA LEU A 291 9.63 6.44 -9.06
C LEU A 291 9.40 7.76 -9.81
N LEU A 292 10.06 8.86 -9.41
CA LEU A 292 10.00 10.16 -10.06
C LEU A 292 11.01 10.32 -11.21
N ALA A 293 11.85 9.31 -11.48
CA ALA A 293 12.86 9.37 -12.53
C ALA A 293 12.23 9.75 -13.89
N GLY A 294 12.90 10.66 -14.61
CA GLY A 294 12.45 11.17 -15.90
C GLY A 294 11.40 12.30 -15.85
N LEU A 295 10.91 12.69 -14.65
CA LEU A 295 9.90 13.76 -14.53
C LEU A 295 10.48 15.18 -14.34
N GLY A 296 11.81 15.31 -14.32
CA GLY A 296 12.49 16.62 -14.30
C GLY A 296 12.47 17.34 -12.95
N PHE A 297 12.18 16.63 -11.87
CA PHE A 297 12.47 17.14 -10.52
C PHE A 297 13.98 17.09 -10.30
N ALA A 298 14.55 18.20 -9.81
CA ALA A 298 15.95 18.18 -9.39
C ALA A 298 16.06 17.35 -8.11
N ASP A 299 17.11 16.54 -7.99
CA ASP A 299 17.46 15.88 -6.73
C ASP A 299 17.64 16.95 -5.66
N SER A 300 16.64 17.12 -4.81
CA SER A 300 16.72 17.97 -3.64
C SER A 300 17.48 17.21 -2.56
N GLY A 301 18.77 16.95 -2.76
CA GLY A 301 19.62 16.35 -1.72
C GLY A 301 20.91 15.72 -2.24
N ALA A 302 22.00 16.50 -2.14
CA ALA A 302 23.32 15.98 -1.78
C ALA A 302 23.46 15.94 -0.26
#